data_AF-A0A7W1PQI8-F1
#
_entry.id   AF-A0A7W1PQI8-F1
#
_cell.length_a   1.000
_cell.length_b   1.000
_cell.length_c   1.000
_cell.angle_alpha   90.00
_cell.angle_beta   90.00
_cell.angle_gamma   90.00
#
_symmetry.space_group_name_H-M   'P 1'
#
loop_
_entity.id
_entity.type
_entity.pdbx_description
1 polymer ?
#
loop_
_entity_poly.entity_id
_entity_poly.type
_entity_poly.pdbx_seq_one_letter_code
_entity_poly.pdbx_strand_id
1 'polypeptide(L)' 'CTLSAAVTAGLALGHDLESAVDDALDYVARAIAAAPALGGGYGPLDHTVAVRRSR' A
#
# COMPACT_ATOMS: atom_id res chain seq x y z
N CYS A 1 8.20 5.33 -2.08
CA CYS A 1 7.28 5.69 -3.18
C CYS A 1 5.87 5.17 -2.91
N THR A 2 5.67 3.85 -2.76
CA THR A 2 4.34 3.23 -2.62
C THR A 2 3.53 3.75 -1.43
N LEU A 3 4.15 3.88 -0.25
CA LEU A 3 3.43 4.39 0.94
C LEU A 3 2.86 5.80 0.70
N SER A 4 3.71 6.74 0.28
CA SER A 4 3.27 8.10 0.00
C SER A 4 2.20 8.15 -1.09
N ALA A 5 2.32 7.33 -2.15
CA ALA A 5 1.31 7.26 -3.20
C ALA A 5 -0.04 6.72 -2.69
N ALA A 6 -0.03 5.72 -1.81
CA ALA A 6 -1.23 5.17 -1.20
C ALA A 6 -1.93 6.19 -0.28
N VAL A 7 -1.16 6.95 0.51
CA VAL A 7 -1.71 8.06 1.32
C VAL A 7 -2.35 9.11 0.43
N THR A 8 -1.66 9.55 -0.63
CA THR A 8 -2.21 10.52 -1.58
C THR A 8 -3.49 10.02 -2.25
N ALA A 9 -3.58 8.72 -2.57
CA ALA A 9 -4.79 8.12 -3.12
C ALA A 9 -5.95 8.12 -2.12
N GLY A 10 -5.71 7.80 -0.84
CA GLY A 10 -6.72 7.87 0.22
C GLY A 10 -7.26 9.29 0.41
N LEU A 11 -6.37 10.29 0.46
CA LEU A 11 -6.76 11.69 0.52
C LEU A 11 -7.57 12.13 -0.72
N ALA A 12 -7.17 11.70 -1.92
CA ALA A 12 -7.89 12.00 -3.15
C ALA A 12 -9.30 11.35 -3.21
N LEU A 13 -9.51 10.26 -2.47
CA LEU A 13 -10.81 9.62 -2.28
C LEU A 13 -11.66 10.28 -1.18
N GLY A 14 -11.12 11.30 -0.49
CA GLY A 14 -11.84 12.05 0.54
C GLY A 14 -11.73 11.46 1.95
N HIS A 15 -10.82 10.52 2.20
CA HIS A 15 -10.55 10.03 3.54
C HIS A 15 -9.85 11.13 4.36
N ASP A 16 -10.04 11.13 5.68
CA ASP A 16 -9.19 11.96 6.54
C ASP A 16 -7.74 11.45 6.56
N LEU A 17 -6.84 12.28 7.10
CA LEU A 17 -5.42 11.97 7.07
C LEU A 17 -5.06 10.70 7.84
N GLU A 18 -5.69 10.47 8.99
CA GLU A 18 -5.40 9.32 9.84
C GLU A 18 -5.84 8.02 9.14
N SER A 19 -7.07 7.97 8.64
CA SER A 19 -7.60 6.84 7.88
C SER A 19 -6.81 6.58 6.60
N ALA A 20 -6.40 7.63 5.89
CA ALA A 20 -5.57 7.49 4.68
C ALA A 20 -4.18 6.92 4.99
N VAL A 21 -3.60 7.26 6.14
CA VAL A 21 -2.30 6.72 6.58
C VAL A 21 -2.44 5.27 7.01
N ASP A 22 -3.46 4.93 7.79
CA ASP A 22 -3.72 3.57 8.25
C ASP A 22 -3.97 2.61 7.08
N ASP A 23 -4.83 3.00 6.13
CA ASP A 23 -5.09 2.21 4.91
C ASP A 23 -3.82 2.03 4.08
N ALA A 24 -2.98 3.07 3.97
CA ALA A 24 -1.73 3.01 3.21
C ALA A 24 -0.70 2.08 3.86
N LEU A 25 -0.62 2.05 5.20
CA LEU A 25 0.26 1.14 5.94
C LEU A 25 -0.17 -0.32 5.76
N ASP A 26 -1.48 -0.63 5.89
CA ASP A 26 -2.00 -1.99 5.62
C ASP A 26 -1.69 -2.43 4.18
N TYR A 27 -1.97 -1.55 3.21
CA TYR A 27 -1.70 -1.82 1.80
C TYR A 27 -0.22 -2.16 1.55
N VAL A 28 0.71 -1.33 2.05
CA VAL A 28 2.15 -1.55 1.85
C VAL A 28 2.62 -2.82 2.56
N ALA A 29 2.16 -3.07 3.80
CA ALA A 29 2.54 -4.28 4.52
C ALA A 29 2.13 -5.56 3.75
N ARG A 30 0.92 -5.57 3.20
CA ARG A 30 0.42 -6.69 2.39
C ARG A 30 1.15 -6.81 1.05
N ALA A 31 1.46 -5.69 0.41
CA ALA A 31 2.22 -5.67 -0.82
C ALA A 31 3.64 -6.23 -0.63
N ILE A 32 4.29 -5.93 0.50
CA ILE A 32 5.58 -6.50 0.87
C ILE A 32 5.45 -8.00 1.14
N ALA A 33 4.41 -8.42 1.87
CA ALA A 33 4.17 -9.85 2.15
C ALA A 33 3.88 -10.67 0.89
N ALA A 34 3.28 -10.05 -0.13
CA ALA A 34 2.98 -10.66 -1.43
C ALA A 34 4.10 -10.49 -2.47
N ALA A 35 5.29 -9.99 -2.08
CA ALA A 35 6.37 -9.70 -3.01
C ALA A 35 6.69 -10.89 -3.93
N PRO A 36 6.73 -10.69 -5.26
CA PRO A 36 7.04 -11.78 -6.18
C PRO A 36 8.53 -12.15 -6.07
N ALA A 37 8.82 -13.44 -6.25
CA ALA A 37 10.18 -13.97 -6.22
C ALA A 37 10.96 -13.65 -7.52
N LEU A 38 11.16 -12.37 -7.80
CA LEU A 38 11.89 -11.87 -8.97
C LEU A 38 13.33 -11.50 -8.62
N GLY A 39 14.28 -12.08 -9.35
CA GLY A 39 15.72 -11.84 -9.16
C GLY A 39 16.36 -12.70 -8.05
N GLY A 40 17.61 -12.39 -7.70
CA GLY A 40 18.41 -13.12 -6.71
C GLY A 40 18.76 -12.30 -5.45
N GLY A 41 18.01 -11.23 -5.17
CA GLY A 41 18.28 -10.29 -4.09
C GLY A 41 16.99 -9.63 -3.57
N TYR A 42 17.04 -8.34 -3.24
CA TYR A 42 15.87 -7.59 -2.78
C TYR A 42 14.89 -7.31 -3.94
N GLY A 43 13.81 -8.08 -4.00
CA GLY A 43 12.75 -7.93 -5.00
C GLY A 43 11.80 -6.76 -4.70
N PRO A 44 11.04 -6.31 -5.71
CA PRO A 44 9.98 -5.33 -5.51
C PRO A 44 8.82 -5.92 -4.68
N LEU A 45 8.03 -5.06 -4.05
CA LEU A 45 6.72 -5.41 -3.50
C LEU A 45 5.67 -5.61 -4.61
N ASP A 46 4.56 -6.26 -4.28
CA ASP A 46 3.45 -6.47 -5.21
C ASP A 46 2.38 -5.37 -5.09
N HIS A 47 2.30 -4.47 -6.08
CA HIS A 47 1.29 -3.41 -6.13
C HIS A 47 -0.14 -3.91 -6.42
N THR A 48 -0.31 -5.16 -6.84
CA THR A 48 -1.60 -5.71 -7.28
C THR A 48 -2.46 -6.25 -6.14
N VAL A 49 -1.96 -6.19 -4.90
CA VAL A 49 -2.76 -6.56 -3.72
C VAL A 49 -4.02 -5.70 -3.61
N ALA A 50 -5.14 -6.34 -3.27
CA ALA A 50 -6.43 -5.63 -3.18
C ALA A 50 -6.38 -4.52 -2.13
N VAL A 51 -6.85 -3.33 -2.47
CA VAL A 51 -7.04 -2.24 -1.50
C VAL A 51 -8.17 -2.64 -0.54
N ARG A 52 -7.91 -2.55 0.76
CA ARG A 52 -8.94 -2.64 1.80
C ARG A 52 -9.18 -1.22 2.30
N ARG A 53 -10.46 -0.89 2.53
CA ARG A 53 -10.84 0.37 3.15
C ARG A 53 -11.20 0.07 4.60
N SER A 54 -10.62 0.83 5.52
CA SER A 54 -11.16 0.93 6.87
C SER A 54 -12.61 1.43 6.80
N ARG A 55 -13.47 0.88 7.67
CA ARG A 55 -14.90 1.17 7.70
C ARG A 55 -15.19 2.46 8.43
#